data_AF-A0A060BVL3-F1
#
_entry.id   AF-A0A060BVL3-F1
#
_cell.length_a   1.000
_cell.length_b   1.000
_cell.length_c   1.000
_cell.angle_alpha   90.00
_cell.angle_beta   90.00
_cell.angle_gamma   90.00
#
_symmetry.space_group_name_H-M   'P 1'
#
loop_
_entity.id
_entity.type
_entity.pdbx_description
1 polymer ?
#
loop_
_entity_poly.entity_id
_entity_poly.type
_entity_poly.pdbx_seq_one_letter_code
_entity_poly.pdbx_strand_id
1 'polypeptide(L)'
;GVPMITMGDECGRTQRGNNNAYCHDEPWNWLDWALTEKDAGILRFHRKIAAFRAAQPALRREEFLTGRDTVSSGYADISWHGVKAWKPDWTPNSRTLAFLL
;
A
#
# COMPACT_ATOMS: atom_id res chain seq x y z
N GLY A 1 -4.05 -9.82 1.17
CA GLY A 1 -4.78 -9.36 2.37
C GLY A 1 -5.71 -8.20 2.05
N VAL A 2 -6.41 -7.68 3.08
CA VAL A 2 -7.40 -6.59 2.96
C VAL A 2 -6.81 -5.30 3.55
N PRO A 3 -6.51 -4.28 2.73
CA PRO A 3 -5.98 -3.01 3.22
C PRO A 3 -7.09 -2.16 3.86
N MET A 4 -6.72 -1.39 4.90
CA MET A 4 -7.55 -0.37 5.52
C MET A 4 -6.80 0.95 5.48
N ILE A 5 -7.47 2.03 5.10
CA ILE A 5 -6.91 3.39 5.01
C ILE A 5 -7.60 4.26 6.06
N THR A 6 -6.84 5.05 6.80
CA THR A 6 -7.39 5.99 7.79
C THR A 6 -7.98 7.20 7.07
N MET A 7 -9.19 7.60 7.44
CA MET A 7 -9.86 8.76 6.85
C MET A 7 -9.02 10.04 6.96
N GLY A 8 -8.75 10.64 5.81
CA GLY A 8 -7.99 11.87 5.65
C GLY A 8 -6.54 11.65 5.19
N ASP A 9 -6.01 10.42 5.27
CA ASP A 9 -4.68 10.11 4.72
C ASP A 9 -4.63 10.37 3.21
N GLU A 10 -5.76 10.19 2.52
CA GLU A 10 -5.91 10.42 1.09
C GLU A 10 -5.73 11.89 0.66
N CYS A 11 -5.76 12.83 1.61
CA CYS A 11 -5.56 14.26 1.37
C CYS A 11 -4.54 14.87 2.34
N GLY A 12 -3.75 14.06 3.06
CA GLY A 12 -2.70 14.56 3.93
C GLY A 12 -3.18 15.18 5.25
N ARG A 13 -4.29 14.67 5.82
CA ARG A 13 -4.77 15.09 7.15
C ARG A 13 -3.66 14.96 8.19
N THR A 14 -3.56 15.96 9.06
CA THR A 14 -2.56 15.99 10.14
C THR A 14 -3.23 16.21 11.49
N GLN A 15 -2.73 15.53 12.51
CA GLN A 15 -3.05 15.79 13.92
C GLN A 15 -1.92 16.59 14.60
N ARG A 16 -1.12 17.33 13.81
CA ARG A 16 0.01 18.17 14.27
C ARG A 16 1.03 17.41 15.13
N GLY A 17 1.24 16.14 14.83
CA GLY A 17 2.14 15.26 15.58
C GLY A 17 1.51 14.61 16.82
N ASN A 18 0.26 14.92 17.16
CA ASN A 18 -0.48 14.20 18.20
C ASN A 18 -0.91 12.83 17.65
N ASN A 19 -0.46 11.74 18.28
CA ASN A 19 -0.83 10.36 17.93
C ASN A 19 -1.96 9.80 18.80
N ASN A 20 -2.58 10.62 19.65
CA ASN A 20 -3.60 10.22 20.61
C ASN A 20 -4.69 11.30 20.75
N ALA A 21 -5.31 11.70 19.65
CA ALA A 21 -6.27 12.80 19.61
C ALA A 21 -7.68 12.47 20.17
N TYR A 22 -7.79 11.51 21.09
CA TYR A 22 -9.08 10.90 21.49
C TYR A 22 -10.05 11.87 22.19
N CYS A 23 -9.54 12.86 22.94
CA CYS A 23 -10.33 13.83 23.69
C CYS A 23 -10.44 15.20 23.02
N HIS A 24 -10.02 15.32 21.76
CA HIS A 24 -9.92 16.61 21.08
C HIS A 24 -11.04 16.79 20.06
N ASP A 25 -12.09 17.50 20.45
CA ASP A 25 -13.12 18.01 19.55
C ASP A 25 -12.81 19.46 19.15
N GLU A 26 -11.79 19.63 18.31
CA GLU A 26 -11.29 20.94 17.91
C GLU A 26 -10.97 20.96 16.41
N PRO A 27 -11.01 22.13 15.73
CA PRO A 27 -10.85 22.23 14.28
C PRO A 27 -9.58 21.61 13.70
N TRP A 28 -8.49 21.55 14.47
CA TRP A 28 -7.25 20.91 14.01
C TRP A 28 -7.34 19.38 13.95
N ASN A 29 -8.29 18.75 14.64
CA ASN A 29 -8.50 17.30 14.60
C ASN A 29 -9.58 16.91 13.60
N TRP A 30 -10.48 17.83 13.23
CA TRP A 30 -11.52 17.57 12.24
C TRP A 30 -10.94 17.26 10.85
N LEU A 31 -11.76 16.65 9.99
CA LEU A 31 -11.39 16.50 8.58
C LEU A 31 -11.59 17.84 7.85
N ASP A 32 -10.50 18.43 7.38
CA ASP A 32 -10.52 19.63 6.55
C ASP A 32 -10.71 19.26 5.07
N TRP A 33 -11.92 19.52 4.55
CA TRP A 33 -12.27 19.22 3.16
C TRP A 33 -11.52 20.09 2.14
N ALA A 34 -11.00 21.25 2.52
CA ALA A 34 -10.19 22.08 1.62
C ALA A 34 -8.90 21.36 1.17
N LEU A 35 -8.44 20.37 1.94
CA LEU A 35 -7.31 19.51 1.58
C LEU A 35 -7.57 18.70 0.30
N THR A 36 -8.83 18.40 -0.04
CA THR A 36 -9.15 17.68 -1.27
C THR A 36 -8.80 18.47 -2.54
N GLU A 37 -8.78 19.79 -2.44
CA GLU A 37 -8.38 20.70 -3.50
C GLU A 37 -6.90 21.08 -3.37
N LYS A 38 -6.47 21.47 -2.17
CA LYS A 38 -5.09 21.89 -1.88
C LYS A 38 -4.07 20.80 -2.17
N ASP A 39 -4.37 19.56 -1.77
CA ASP A 39 -3.52 18.38 -1.93
C ASP A 39 -4.10 17.39 -2.94
N ALA A 40 -4.78 17.91 -3.98
CA ALA A 40 -5.46 17.12 -5.01
C ALA A 40 -4.55 16.07 -5.70
N GLY A 41 -3.24 16.27 -5.71
CA GLY A 41 -2.27 15.30 -6.21
C GLY A 41 -2.25 13.99 -5.42
N ILE A 42 -2.30 14.06 -4.09
CA ILE A 42 -2.33 12.91 -3.18
C ILE A 42 -3.67 12.19 -3.30
N LEU A 43 -4.76 12.94 -3.38
CA LEU A 43 -6.10 12.37 -3.56
C LEU A 43 -6.22 11.65 -4.90
N ARG A 44 -5.69 12.25 -5.97
CA ARG A 44 -5.61 11.60 -7.29
C ARG A 44 -4.79 10.32 -7.23
N PHE A 45 -3.66 10.31 -6.53
CA PHE A 45 -2.85 9.11 -6.35
C PHE A 45 -3.62 8.00 -5.61
N HIS A 46 -4.27 8.32 -4.50
CA HIS A 46 -5.07 7.37 -3.73
C HIS A 46 -6.21 6.76 -4.56
N ARG A 47 -6.93 7.58 -5.33
CA ARG A 47 -7.96 7.09 -6.27
C ARG A 47 -7.37 6.12 -7.29
N LYS A 48 -6.22 6.47 -7.88
CA LYS A 48 -5.56 5.63 -8.89
C LYS A 48 -5.03 4.31 -8.30
N ILE A 49 -4.39 4.33 -7.13
CA ILE A 49 -3.83 3.11 -6.53
C ILE A 49 -4.94 2.17 -6.02
N ALA A 50 -6.04 2.72 -5.49
CA ALA A 50 -7.21 1.94 -5.11
C ALA A 50 -7.87 1.28 -6.33
N ALA A 51 -8.06 2.05 -7.42
CA ALA A 51 -8.59 1.52 -8.68
C ALA A 51 -7.67 0.46 -9.30
N PHE A 52 -6.35 0.70 -9.29
CA PHE A 52 -5.35 -0.26 -9.75
C PHE A 52 -5.45 -1.57 -8.96
N ARG A 53 -5.44 -1.50 -7.63
CA ARG A 53 -5.58 -2.71 -6.79
C ARG A 53 -6.91 -3.43 -7.06
N ALA A 54 -8.01 -2.69 -7.24
CA ALA A 54 -9.31 -3.28 -7.51
C ALA A 54 -9.33 -4.05 -8.84
N ALA A 55 -8.61 -3.56 -9.85
CA ALA A 55 -8.52 -4.16 -11.18
C ALA A 55 -7.49 -5.32 -11.29
N GLN A 56 -6.67 -5.56 -10.27
CA GLN A 56 -5.60 -6.57 -10.30
C GLN A 56 -5.90 -7.75 -9.34
N PRO A 57 -6.41 -8.89 -9.84
CA PRO A 57 -6.72 -10.06 -9.01
C PRO A 57 -5.52 -10.60 -8.24
N ALA A 58 -4.31 -10.50 -8.79
CA ALA A 58 -3.07 -10.92 -8.13
C ALA A 58 -2.84 -10.20 -6.79
N LEU A 59 -3.34 -8.97 -6.62
CA LEU A 59 -3.23 -8.17 -5.38
C LEU A 59 -4.39 -8.41 -4.39
N ARG A 60 -5.32 -9.30 -4.76
CA ARG A 60 -6.58 -9.58 -4.07
C ARG A 60 -6.84 -11.07 -3.83
N ARG A 61 -5.78 -11.88 -3.86
CA ARG A 61 -5.88 -13.34 -3.69
C ARG A 61 -6.50 -13.73 -2.34
N GLU A 62 -7.27 -14.81 -2.39
CA GLU A 62 -7.83 -15.49 -1.22
C GLU A 62 -6.83 -16.47 -0.59
N GLU A 63 -5.97 -17.05 -1.43
CA GLU A 63 -4.96 -18.03 -1.03
C GLU A 63 -3.55 -17.44 -1.01
N PHE A 64 -2.66 -18.04 -0.22
CA PHE A 64 -1.26 -17.69 -0.16
C PHE A 64 -0.51 -18.10 -1.45
N LEU A 65 0.52 -17.32 -1.77
CA LEU A 65 1.45 -17.61 -2.86
C LEU A 65 2.36 -18.78 -2.44
N THR A 66 2.68 -19.67 -3.37
CA THR A 66 3.40 -20.92 -3.08
C THR A 66 4.87 -20.91 -3.51
N GLY A 67 5.26 -19.98 -4.38
CA GLY A 67 6.58 -19.95 -5.00
C GLY A 67 6.78 -21.08 -6.02
N ARG A 68 5.69 -21.62 -6.58
CA ARG A 68 5.69 -22.75 -7.51
C ARG A 68 4.83 -22.44 -8.71
N ASP A 69 5.13 -23.08 -9.83
CA ASP A 69 4.29 -23.03 -11.01
C ASP A 69 3.12 -23.99 -10.85
N THR A 70 1.96 -23.46 -10.47
CA THR A 70 0.74 -24.25 -10.25
C THR A 70 -0.10 -24.44 -11.51
N VAL A 71 0.21 -23.69 -12.57
CA VAL A 71 -0.57 -23.63 -13.82
C VAL A 71 0.23 -24.10 -15.04
N SER A 72 1.44 -24.64 -14.83
CA SER A 72 2.36 -25.10 -15.88
C SER A 72 2.71 -24.01 -16.91
N SER A 73 2.83 -22.77 -16.44
CA SER A 73 3.19 -21.59 -17.26
C SER A 73 4.69 -21.44 -17.51
N GLY A 74 5.52 -22.18 -16.79
CA GLY A 74 6.98 -21.99 -16.71
C GLY A 74 7.40 -20.96 -15.66
N TYR A 75 6.46 -20.27 -15.01
CA TYR A 75 6.73 -19.27 -13.97
C TYR A 75 6.08 -19.65 -12.65
N ALA A 76 6.79 -19.41 -11.56
CA ALA A 76 6.23 -19.50 -10.23
C ALA A 76 5.22 -18.38 -9.97
N ASP A 77 4.18 -18.65 -9.19
CA ASP A 77 3.13 -17.69 -8.83
C ASP A 77 3.63 -16.49 -8.00
N ILE A 78 4.81 -16.61 -7.40
CA ILE A 78 5.63 -15.49 -6.95
C ILE A 78 7.09 -15.85 -7.10
N SER A 79 7.90 -14.82 -7.31
CA SER A 79 9.33 -14.99 -7.40
C SER A 79 10.03 -13.75 -6.83
N TRP A 80 11.06 -13.97 -6.01
CA TRP A 80 11.66 -12.94 -5.16
C TRP A 80 13.02 -12.50 -5.69
N HIS A 81 13.30 -11.20 -5.55
CA HIS A 81 14.52 -10.57 -6.05
C HIS A 81 15.04 -9.54 -5.05
N GLY A 82 16.32 -9.19 -5.19
CA GLY A 82 16.94 -8.06 -4.52
C GLY A 82 17.40 -7.04 -5.55
N VAL A 83 18.59 -6.46 -5.33
CA VAL A 83 19.28 -5.63 -6.34
C VAL A 83 19.69 -6.42 -7.60
N LYS A 84 19.64 -7.76 -7.52
CA LYS A 84 19.84 -8.68 -8.65
C LYS A 84 18.62 -9.59 -8.77
N ALA A 85 18.23 -9.89 -10.01
CA ALA A 85 17.14 -10.81 -10.29
C ALA A 85 17.41 -12.20 -9.69
N TRP A 86 16.39 -12.84 -9.13
CA TRP A 86 16.46 -14.18 -8.52
C TRP A 86 17.44 -14.32 -7.34
N LYS A 87 17.89 -13.19 -6.78
CA LYS A 87 18.85 -13.16 -5.66
C LYS A 87 18.35 -12.20 -4.58
N PRO A 88 17.26 -12.55 -3.86
CA PRO A 88 16.77 -11.76 -2.74
C PRO A 88 17.77 -11.76 -1.58
N ASP A 89 17.82 -10.64 -0.85
CA ASP A 89 18.58 -10.51 0.40
C ASP A 89 17.61 -10.57 1.58
N TRP A 90 17.64 -11.69 2.30
CA TRP A 90 16.79 -11.97 3.46
C TRP A 90 17.46 -11.58 4.79
N THR A 91 18.62 -10.93 4.75
CA THR A 91 19.25 -10.48 5.99
C THR A 91 18.40 -9.39 6.66
N PRO A 92 18.43 -9.27 8.00
CA PRO A 92 17.66 -8.27 8.72
C PRO A 92 17.99 -6.82 8.33
N ASN A 93 19.15 -6.58 7.73
CA ASN A 93 19.62 -5.26 7.31
C ASN A 93 19.21 -4.90 5.88
N SER A 94 18.58 -5.83 5.14
CA SER A 94 18.11 -5.59 3.79
C SER A 94 17.12 -4.44 3.75
N ARG A 95 17.31 -3.52 2.79
CA ARG A 95 16.45 -2.34 2.56
C ARG A 95 15.76 -2.39 1.19
N THR A 96 15.92 -3.47 0.45
CA THR A 96 15.39 -3.59 -0.92
C THR A 96 14.73 -4.94 -1.09
N LEU A 97 13.49 -4.91 -1.56
CA LEU A 97 12.73 -6.09 -1.92
C LEU A 97 12.07 -5.85 -3.27
N ALA A 98 12.20 -6.80 -4.17
CA ALA A 98 11.48 -6.82 -5.43
C ALA A 98 10.86 -8.20 -5.62
N PHE A 99 9.73 -8.26 -6.32
CA PHE A 99 9.02 -9.49 -6.62
C PHE A 99 8.32 -9.39 -7.98
N LEU A 100 8.11 -10.54 -8.60
CA LEU A 100 7.24 -10.72 -9.76
C LEU A 100 6.08 -11.63 -9.34
N LEU A 101 4.85 -11.21 -9.69
CA LEU A 101 3.59 -11.93 -9.54
C LEU A 101 3.05 -12.31 -10.92
#